data_AF-A0A938Q2F8-F1
#
_entry.id   AF-A0A938Q2F8-F1
#
_cell.length_a   1.000
_cell.length_b   1.000
_cell.length_c   1.000
_cell.angle_alpha   90.00
_cell.angle_beta   90.00
_cell.angle_gamma   90.00
#
_symmetry.space_group_name_H-M   'P 1'
#
loop_
_entity.id
_entity.type
_entity.pdbx_description
1 polymer ?
#
loop_
_entity_poly.entity_id
_entity_poly.type
_entity_poly.pdbx_seq_one_letter_code
_entity_poly.pdbx_strand_id
1 'polypeptide(L)'
;MKYIRTDVEPQNIEAKKQGLVLDNKAFVKTPSDANDYDVLFCTLFPSFGKALDYNKDDEQKLDAIASAHFATADEDKQREMIKHRLAMRTYLGTTYVREVNLRPAN
;
A
#
# COMPACT_ATOMS: atom_id res chain seq x y z
N MET A 1 -12.48 -2.61 -7.40
CA MET A 1 -12.10 -1.23 -7.80
C MET A 1 -12.70 -0.15 -6.91
N LYS A 2 -14.02 -0.15 -6.61
CA LYS A 2 -14.66 0.86 -5.73
C LYS A 2 -13.91 1.05 -4.39
N TYR A 3 -13.62 -0.04 -3.68
CA TYR A 3 -12.88 -0.02 -2.41
C TYR A 3 -11.45 0.55 -2.50
N ILE A 4 -10.76 0.41 -3.65
CA ILE A 4 -9.43 1.00 -3.82
C ILE A 4 -9.53 2.52 -3.79
N ARG A 5 -10.53 3.08 -4.49
CA ARG A 5 -10.77 4.53 -4.52
C ARG A 5 -11.33 5.07 -3.21
N THR A 6 -12.13 4.27 -2.50
CA THR A 6 -12.78 4.70 -1.26
C THR A 6 -11.84 4.61 -0.06
N ASP A 7 -11.05 3.54 0.04
CA ASP A 7 -10.31 3.26 1.28
C ASP A 7 -8.79 3.40 1.12
N VAL A 8 -8.23 3.00 -0.03
CA VAL A 8 -6.77 2.93 -0.21
C VAL A 8 -6.20 4.24 -0.77
N GLU A 9 -6.87 4.82 -1.77
CA GLU A 9 -6.42 6.05 -2.44
C GLU A 9 -6.33 7.27 -1.50
N PRO A 10 -7.31 7.57 -0.63
CA PRO A 10 -7.23 8.72 0.27
C PRO A 10 -6.07 8.61 1.26
N GLN A 11 -5.86 7.42 1.82
CA GLN A 11 -4.74 7.16 2.73
C GLN A 11 -3.40 7.30 2.02
N ASN A 12 -3.28 6.79 0.79
CA ASN A 12 -2.07 6.91 -0.02
C ASN A 12 -1.75 8.37 -0.39
N ILE A 13 -2.77 9.18 -0.69
CA ILE A 13 -2.60 10.61 -0.95
C ILE A 13 -2.00 11.29 0.29
N GLU A 14 -2.51 10.99 1.47
CA GLU A 14 -2.03 11.59 2.71
C GLU A 14 -0.63 11.11 3.09
N ALA A 15 -0.35 9.82 2.95
CA ALA A 15 0.99 9.27 3.15
C ALA A 15 2.02 9.91 2.20
N LYS A 16 1.63 10.20 0.96
CA LYS A 16 2.47 10.90 -0.02
C LYS A 16 2.72 12.35 0.39
N LYS A 17 1.70 13.07 0.87
CA LYS A 17 1.86 14.45 1.37
C LYS A 17 2.83 14.53 2.55
N GLN A 18 2.84 13.51 3.41
CA GLN A 18 3.73 13.43 4.58
C GLN A 18 5.12 12.88 4.25
N GLY A 19 5.40 12.54 2.98
CA GLY A 19 6.69 12.02 2.53
C GLY A 19 7.02 10.61 3.03
N LEU A 20 6.04 9.88 3.56
CA LEU A 20 6.20 8.49 4.01
C LEU A 20 6.44 7.56 2.81
N VAL A 21 5.81 7.90 1.69
CA VAL A 21 5.93 7.22 0.41
C VAL A 21 6.10 8.27 -0.69
N LEU A 22 6.81 7.91 -1.76
CA LEU A 22 6.96 8.76 -2.93
C LEU A 22 5.81 8.55 -3.92
N ASP A 23 5.33 7.32 -4.04
CA ASP A 23 4.25 6.99 -4.97
C ASP A 23 3.53 5.70 -4.61
N ASN A 24 2.31 5.54 -5.12
CA ASN A 24 1.55 4.31 -5.04
C ASN A 24 0.94 4.00 -6.42
N LYS A 25 1.03 2.74 -6.85
CA LYS A 25 0.49 2.27 -8.12
C LYS A 25 -0.33 1.01 -7.91
N ALA A 26 -1.45 0.92 -8.62
CA ALA A 26 -2.27 -0.27 -8.68
C ALA A 26 -2.30 -0.78 -10.12
N PHE A 27 -1.87 -2.03 -10.32
CA PHE A 27 -1.94 -2.72 -11.60
C PHE A 27 -3.04 -3.77 -11.53
N VAL A 28 -3.81 -3.90 -12.61
CA VAL A 28 -4.86 -4.91 -12.74
C VAL A 28 -4.63 -5.69 -14.02
N LYS A 29 -4.81 -7.01 -13.97
CA LYS A 29 -4.76 -7.86 -15.15
C LYS A 29 -5.67 -9.07 -14.98
N THR A 30 -5.97 -9.73 -16.10
CA THR A 30 -6.56 -11.07 -16.07
C THR A 30 -5.43 -12.07 -15.77
N PRO A 31 -5.48 -12.81 -14.66
CA PRO A 31 -4.43 -13.77 -14.31
C PRO A 31 -4.42 -14.94 -15.31
N SER A 32 -3.23 -15.39 -15.70
CA SER A 32 -3.07 -16.53 -16.63
C SER A 32 -3.24 -17.89 -15.96
N ASP A 33 -2.96 -17.99 -14.66
CA ASP A 33 -3.11 -19.19 -13.85
C ASP A 33 -3.28 -18.84 -12.36
N ALA A 34 -3.40 -19.85 -11.49
CA ALA A 34 -3.67 -19.68 -10.07
C ALA A 34 -2.51 -19.05 -9.26
N ASN A 35 -1.29 -18.98 -9.82
CA ASN A 35 -0.15 -18.32 -9.19
C ASN A 35 0.00 -16.87 -9.65
N ASP A 36 -0.88 -16.41 -10.53
CA ASP A 36 -0.81 -15.06 -11.10
C ASP A 36 -1.77 -14.10 -10.40
N TYR A 37 -1.41 -12.81 -10.35
CA TYR A 37 -2.20 -11.80 -9.66
C TYR A 37 -3.29 -11.19 -10.54
N ASP A 38 -4.46 -10.94 -9.97
CA ASP A 38 -5.51 -10.10 -10.56
C ASP A 38 -5.28 -8.61 -10.27
N VAL A 39 -4.74 -8.30 -9.08
CA VAL A 39 -4.40 -6.95 -8.61
C VAL A 39 -3.04 -6.94 -7.91
N LEU A 40 -2.16 -6.02 -8.33
CA LEU A 40 -0.89 -5.73 -7.67
C LEU A 40 -0.88 -4.30 -7.15
N PHE A 41 -0.52 -4.12 -5.88
CA PHE A 41 -0.24 -2.82 -5.28
C PHE A 41 1.26 -2.63 -5.12
N CYS A 42 1.77 -1.52 -5.61
CA CYS A 42 3.18 -1.14 -5.47
C CYS A 42 3.29 0.18 -4.73
N THR A 43 4.14 0.23 -3.72
CA THR A 43 4.48 1.44 -2.97
C THR A 43 5.94 1.76 -3.21
N LEU A 44 6.22 2.99 -3.66
CA LEU A 44 7.57 3.50 -3.83
C LEU A 44 7.98 4.25 -2.57
N PHE A 45 9.05 3.79 -1.92
CA PHE A 45 9.59 4.42 -0.72
C PHE A 45 10.80 5.31 -1.03
N PRO A 46 11.10 6.32 -0.19
CA PRO A 46 12.26 7.21 -0.38
C PRO A 46 13.62 6.51 -0.38
N SER A 47 13.72 5.38 0.32
CA SER A 47 14.94 4.57 0.40
C SER A 47 14.61 3.13 0.78
N PHE A 48 15.59 2.24 0.66
CA PHE A 48 15.45 0.83 1.05
C PHE A 48 15.22 0.67 2.56
N GLY A 49 15.93 1.47 3.38
CA GLY A 49 15.72 1.47 4.83
C GLY A 49 14.31 1.94 5.20
N LYS A 50 13.77 2.96 4.52
CA LYS A 50 12.37 3.36 4.70
C LYS A 50 11.34 2.29 4.29
N ALA A 51 11.73 1.34 3.44
CA ALA A 51 10.85 0.26 3.00
C ALA A 51 10.88 -0.98 3.90
N LEU A 52 12.01 -1.26 4.55
CA LEU A 52 12.26 -2.53 5.26
C LEU A 52 12.54 -2.38 6.76
N ASP A 53 13.14 -1.27 7.17
CA ASP A 53 13.52 -1.08 8.56
C ASP A 53 12.32 -0.54 9.33
N TYR A 54 11.98 -1.20 10.43
CA TYR A 54 10.91 -0.74 11.30
C TYR A 54 11.23 0.66 11.84
N ASN A 55 10.26 1.57 11.69
CA ASN A 55 10.33 2.92 12.22
C ASN A 55 9.01 3.27 12.92
N LYS A 56 9.07 3.44 14.24
CA LYS A 56 7.90 3.74 15.07
C LYS A 56 7.22 5.06 14.71
N ASP A 57 7.98 6.08 14.35
CA ASP A 57 7.41 7.40 14.02
C ASP A 57 6.65 7.35 12.68
N ASP A 58 7.14 6.56 11.72
CA ASP A 58 6.46 6.35 10.45
C ASP A 58 5.19 5.49 10.64
N GLU A 59 5.25 4.44 11.47
CA GLU A 59 4.07 3.65 11.87
C GLU A 59 3.00 4.53 12.50
N GLN A 60 3.35 5.34 13.51
CA GLN A 60 2.40 6.25 14.17
C GLN A 60 1.73 7.23 13.21
N LYS A 61 2.45 7.71 12.18
CA LYS A 61 1.87 8.59 11.15
C LYS A 61 0.90 7.82 10.24
N LEU A 62 1.25 6.59 9.85
CA LEU A 62 0.36 5.74 9.06
C LEU A 62 -0.90 5.37 9.85
N ASP A 63 -0.77 5.06 11.14
CA ASP A 63 -1.90 4.78 12.03
C ASP A 63 -2.80 6.00 12.21
N ALA A 64 -2.22 7.19 12.33
CA ALA A 64 -2.97 8.45 12.40
C ALA A 64 -3.76 8.71 11.10
N ILE A 65 -3.16 8.42 9.94
CA ILE A 65 -3.82 8.52 8.63
C ILE A 65 -5.01 7.54 8.56
N ALA A 66 -4.80 6.28 8.93
CA ALA A 66 -5.86 5.27 8.94
C ALA A 66 -6.97 5.64 9.92
N SER A 67 -6.62 6.09 11.12
CA SER A 67 -7.57 6.49 12.16
C SER A 67 -8.41 7.69 11.74
N ALA A 68 -7.81 8.68 11.06
CA ALA A 68 -8.53 9.82 10.51
C ALA A 68 -9.48 9.40 9.38
N HIS A 69 -9.03 8.49 8.50
CA HIS A 69 -9.85 7.98 7.39
C HIS A 69 -11.07 7.19 7.88
N PHE A 70 -10.88 6.31 8.86
CA PHE A 70 -11.93 5.46 9.41
C PHE A 70 -12.69 6.08 10.59
N ALA A 71 -12.34 7.31 11.00
CA ALA A 71 -12.88 8.01 12.16
C ALA A 71 -12.82 7.19 13.47
N THR A 72 -11.84 6.28 13.61
CA THR A 72 -11.63 5.46 14.80
C THR A 72 -10.19 4.98 14.87
N ALA A 73 -9.59 4.98 16.07
CA ALA A 73 -8.26 4.40 16.31
C ALA A 73 -8.31 2.89 16.64
N ASP A 74 -9.50 2.30 16.70
CA ASP A 74 -9.71 0.89 16.98
C ASP A 74 -9.44 0.05 15.72
N GLU A 75 -8.29 -0.62 15.67
CA GLU A 75 -7.86 -1.45 14.52
C GLU A 75 -8.83 -2.59 14.20
N ASP A 76 -9.48 -3.19 15.21
CA ASP A 76 -10.41 -4.28 14.98
C ASP A 76 -11.67 -3.77 14.27
N LYS A 77 -12.16 -2.58 14.66
CA LYS A 77 -13.25 -1.90 13.93
C LYS A 77 -12.84 -1.51 12.53
N GLN A 78 -11.62 -0.99 12.34
CA GLN A 78 -11.11 -0.69 11.00
C GLN A 78 -11.09 -1.95 10.12
N ARG A 79 -10.61 -3.07 10.68
CA ARG A 79 -10.55 -4.38 10.00
C ARG A 79 -11.93 -4.89 9.60
N GLU A 80 -12.92 -4.78 10.47
CA GLU A 80 -14.29 -5.17 10.15
C GLU A 80 -14.92 -4.27 9.07
N MET A 81 -14.66 -2.95 9.09
CA MET A 81 -15.13 -2.03 8.05
C MET A 81 -14.55 -2.36 6.67
N ILE A 82 -13.30 -2.84 6.59
CA ILE A 82 -12.64 -3.21 5.34
C ILE A 82 -12.76 -4.70 4.99
N LYS A 83 -13.38 -5.53 5.82
CA LYS A 83 -13.42 -7.00 5.67
C LYS A 83 -13.92 -7.47 4.31
N HIS A 84 -14.89 -6.75 3.73
CA HIS A 84 -15.41 -7.01 2.40
C HIS A 84 -14.36 -6.91 1.28
N ARG A 85 -13.26 -6.17 1.50
CA ARG A 85 -12.09 -6.11 0.58
C ARG A 85 -11.35 -7.44 0.52
N LEU A 86 -11.20 -8.12 1.66
CA LEU A 86 -10.41 -9.35 1.79
C LEU A 86 -11.23 -10.61 1.46
N ALA A 87 -12.55 -10.55 1.64
CA ALA A 87 -13.44 -11.69 1.39
C ALA A 87 -13.46 -12.17 -0.08
N MET A 88 -13.01 -11.37 -1.04
CA MET A 88 -12.99 -11.73 -2.46
C MET A 88 -11.58 -12.03 -3.02
N ARG A 89 -10.53 -12.06 -2.18
CA ARG A 89 -9.14 -12.11 -2.67
C ARG A 89 -8.25 -12.96 -1.78
N THR A 90 -7.55 -13.91 -2.40
CA THR A 90 -6.44 -14.63 -1.77
C THR A 90 -5.18 -13.78 -1.83
N TYR A 91 -4.51 -13.58 -0.70
CA TYR A 91 -3.19 -12.95 -0.67
C TYR A 91 -2.15 -13.93 -1.20
N LEU A 92 -1.50 -13.59 -2.32
CA LEU A 92 -0.51 -14.45 -2.97
C LEU A 92 0.91 -14.28 -2.41
N GLY A 93 1.23 -13.10 -1.87
CA GLY A 93 2.56 -12.82 -1.32
C GLY A 93 2.97 -11.34 -1.43
N THR A 94 4.15 -11.04 -0.90
CA THR A 94 4.84 -9.74 -1.06
C THR A 94 6.17 -9.98 -1.76
N THR A 95 6.46 -9.18 -2.78
CA THR A 95 7.73 -9.20 -3.48
C THR A 95 8.38 -7.83 -3.40
N TYR A 96 9.64 -7.79 -2.95
CA TYR A 96 10.43 -6.56 -2.93
C TYR A 96 11.29 -6.48 -4.19
N VAL A 97 11.16 -5.39 -4.93
CA VAL A 97 11.94 -5.14 -6.15
C VAL A 97 12.76 -3.89 -5.95
N ARG A 98 14.05 -3.94 -6.31
CA ARG A 98 14.91 -2.77 -6.36
C ARG A 98 15.05 -2.31 -7.81
N GLU A 99 14.55 -1.13 -8.11
CA GLU A 99 14.84 -0.47 -9.39
C GLU A 99 16.27 0.10 -9.37
N VAL A 100 17.06 -0.22 -10.38
CA VAL A 100 18.39 0.38 -10.60
C VAL A 100 18.30 1.26 -11.83
N ASN A 101 18.17 2.57 -11.61
CA ASN A 101 18.24 3.56 -12.68
C ASN A 101 19.71 3.79 -13.05
N LEU A 102 20.16 3.10 -14.10
CA LEU A 102 21.47 3.35 -14.69
C LEU A 102 21.41 4.68 -15.45
N ARG A 103 22.33 5.60 -15.15
CA ARG A 103 22.50 6.79 -15.98
C ARG A 103 22.99 6.33 -17.36
N PRO A 104 22.57 6.98 -18.46
CA PRO A 104 23.17 6.74 -19.77
C PRO A 104 24.69 6.86 -19.65
N ALA A 105 25.43 5.95 -20.27
CA ALA A 105 26.85 6.19 -20.48
C ALA A 105 26.97 7.47 -21.31
N ASN A 106 27.73 8.44 -20.79
CA ASN A 106 27.96 9.75 -21.42
C ASN A 106 28.34 9.61 -22.90
#